data_AF-A0A1I7M499-F1
#
_entry.id   AF-A0A1I7M499-F1
#
_cell.length_a   1.000
_cell.length_b   1.000
_cell.length_c   1.000
_cell.angle_alpha   90.00
_cell.angle_beta   90.00
_cell.angle_gamma   90.00
#
_symmetry.space_group_name_H-M   'P 1'
#
loop_
_entity.id
_entity.type
_entity.pdbx_description
1 polymer ?
#
loop_
_entity_poly.entity_id
_entity_poly.type
_entity_poly.pdbx_seq_one_letter_code
_entity_poly.pdbx_strand_id
1 'polypeptide(L)'
;MSQRPPRLPEHSTLINVKRCVMLVAILLLSGCAMVSGNRPYHTSASDEKLIDDAFDFPIANVPLITHRTGDHPVQILQIGFDGTMNDRDRVPPGEQPTITAKITSRLGGRYFPGPGMQSPHYRNFADGMFGYSSSAIAQQATDELLNKVEKLLDIAPDTEVRVFVTGFSRGAAIARHFMNLVDTKAQSSEKLRNHIYLYAMLFDTVSTGQTDKLDLRIPPSLDYLVHFVALDESRLFFTPFVDDEPEFVSKVINVSGVLTIPDRINFIVLPGAHSDIGGAYTHGIGAMYQQLSEELLFKMGLISQDCWDTPDHVIEDGKHDSRGVIDRLFGALAPNSKSVRSRAALSLPYHPLSLARVEENAYRLQAMSFANAARGSLIQRFKTTAQQPALTVRRDGDDLAVIAHSPYIDASTLTYNKTLRQLKFRYVPPYDATPYTMFLPDVVWRKIPDKRPVELAHRVLTRAGKQEVATFIDDVPVVFHGSFAVSQSLQRGRSSCRIGPDEIPRRTMEAIIISTNHIRP
;
A
#
# COMPACT_ATOMS: atom_id res chain seq x y z
N MET A 1 9.17 64.92 30.64
CA MET A 1 8.48 64.01 31.57
C MET A 1 8.01 62.80 30.79
N SER A 2 8.50 61.63 31.18
CA SER A 2 8.43 60.35 30.47
C SER A 2 7.14 59.62 30.81
N GLN A 3 6.40 59.15 29.79
CA GLN A 3 5.42 58.07 29.96
C GLN A 3 6.03 56.81 29.35
N ARG A 4 6.22 55.79 30.20
CA ARG A 4 6.75 54.47 29.81
C ARG A 4 5.67 53.68 29.05
N PRO A 5 6.04 52.91 28.01
CA PRO A 5 5.13 51.98 27.37
C PRO A 5 4.87 50.74 28.24
N PRO A 6 3.74 50.03 28.04
CA PRO A 6 3.35 48.89 28.87
C PRO A 6 4.27 47.69 28.65
N ARG A 7 4.59 46.98 29.74
CA ARG A 7 5.35 45.73 29.73
C ARG A 7 4.51 44.61 29.08
N LEU A 8 5.10 43.93 28.10
CA LEU A 8 4.60 42.67 27.57
C LEU A 8 4.70 41.56 28.64
N PRO A 9 3.71 40.65 28.76
CA PRO A 9 3.76 39.59 29.75
C PRO A 9 4.83 38.54 29.41
N GLU A 10 5.60 38.21 30.44
CA GLU A 10 6.75 37.30 30.47
C GLU A 10 6.36 35.82 30.24
N HIS A 11 7.14 35.15 29.38
CA HIS A 11 7.76 33.80 29.44
C HIS A 11 7.04 32.56 30.05
N SER A 12 5.88 32.66 30.69
CA SER A 12 5.21 31.53 31.36
C SER A 12 4.32 30.70 30.43
N THR A 13 3.83 31.28 29.33
CA THR A 13 2.99 30.57 28.35
C THR A 13 3.79 29.65 27.42
N LEU A 14 5.04 29.98 27.11
CA LEU A 14 5.87 29.18 26.19
C LEU A 14 6.29 27.83 26.79
N ILE A 15 6.46 27.78 28.12
CA ILE A 15 6.86 26.56 28.85
C ILE A 15 5.68 25.58 28.96
N ASN A 16 4.45 26.09 29.12
CA ASN A 16 3.24 25.26 29.17
C ASN A 16 2.86 24.69 27.80
N VAL A 17 3.07 25.44 26.70
CA VAL A 17 2.86 24.90 25.34
C VAL A 17 3.88 23.80 25.03
N LYS A 18 5.16 23.97 25.38
CA LYS A 18 6.18 22.92 25.17
C LYS A 18 5.92 21.66 26.01
N ARG A 19 5.45 21.79 27.25
CA ARG A 19 5.07 20.64 28.10
C ARG A 19 3.82 19.92 27.59
N CYS A 20 2.82 20.65 27.09
CA CYS A 20 1.65 20.04 26.43
C CYS A 20 2.02 19.31 25.14
N VAL A 21 2.87 19.91 24.28
CA VAL A 21 3.37 19.25 23.05
C VAL A 21 4.16 17.99 23.39
N MET A 22 4.97 18.00 24.46
CA MET A 22 5.75 16.85 24.89
C MET A 22 4.88 15.72 25.49
N LEU A 23 3.85 16.06 26.28
CA LEU A 23 2.89 15.08 26.81
C LEU A 23 1.98 14.49 25.73
N VAL A 24 1.54 15.30 24.76
CA VAL A 24 0.80 14.84 23.58
C VAL A 24 1.69 13.92 22.73
N ALA A 25 2.96 14.25 22.54
CA ALA A 25 3.86 13.42 21.77
C ALA A 25 4.22 12.10 22.48
N ILE A 26 4.35 12.07 23.81
CA ILE A 26 4.58 10.82 24.57
C ILE A 26 3.39 9.85 24.49
N LEU A 27 2.16 10.37 24.36
CA LEU A 27 0.95 9.56 24.17
C LEU A 27 0.77 9.03 22.73
N LEU A 28 1.57 9.52 21.76
CA LEU A 28 1.52 9.13 20.34
C LEU A 28 2.48 7.98 19.96
N LEU A 29 3.01 7.18 20.91
CA LEU A 29 4.22 6.37 20.63
C LEU A 29 4.23 4.89 21.02
N SER A 30 3.11 4.18 21.03
CA SER A 30 3.11 2.74 21.33
C SER A 30 2.73 1.88 20.12
N GLY A 31 3.73 1.45 19.34
CA GLY A 31 3.53 0.55 18.19
C GLY A 31 2.57 1.11 17.13
N CYS A 32 2.30 0.35 16.07
CA CYS A 32 1.22 0.75 15.18
C CYS A 32 -0.12 0.70 15.93
N ALA A 33 -0.34 -0.26 16.84
CA ALA A 33 -1.66 -0.57 17.40
C ALA A 33 -2.19 0.31 18.55
N MET A 34 -1.38 1.07 19.31
CA MET A 34 -1.93 1.93 20.38
C MET A 34 -2.17 3.38 19.94
N VAL A 35 -1.68 3.78 18.76
CA VAL A 35 -1.77 5.17 18.25
C VAL A 35 -2.40 5.20 16.86
N SER A 36 -2.12 4.20 16.03
CA SER A 36 -2.98 3.88 14.89
C SER A 36 -4.16 3.10 15.43
N GLY A 37 -5.37 3.61 15.24
CA GLY A 37 -6.55 2.78 15.47
C GLY A 37 -6.45 1.50 14.62
N ASN A 38 -6.70 0.35 15.23
CA ASN A 38 -6.83 -0.93 14.53
C ASN A 38 -8.31 -1.27 14.31
N ARG A 39 -9.19 -0.27 14.31
CA ARG A 39 -10.61 -0.51 14.11
C ARG A 39 -10.80 -0.85 12.63
N PRO A 40 -11.28 -2.06 12.31
CA PRO A 40 -11.58 -2.39 10.93
C PRO A 40 -12.75 -1.54 10.44
N TYR A 41 -12.75 -1.29 9.14
CA TYR A 41 -13.63 -0.37 8.45
C TYR A 41 -13.91 -0.94 7.06
N HIS A 42 -15.15 -0.79 6.58
CA HIS A 42 -15.57 -1.32 5.29
C HIS A 42 -14.73 -0.75 4.13
N THR A 43 -14.42 -1.61 3.16
CA THR A 43 -13.94 -1.21 1.84
C THR A 43 -15.10 -0.65 1.01
N SER A 44 -14.84 0.43 0.28
CA SER A 44 -15.76 1.05 -0.67
C SER A 44 -15.68 0.39 -2.06
N ALA A 45 -16.56 0.76 -3.00
CA ALA A 45 -16.47 0.28 -4.37
C ALA A 45 -15.19 0.77 -5.06
N SER A 46 -14.86 2.05 -4.86
CA SER A 46 -13.61 2.62 -5.37
C SER A 46 -12.37 1.97 -4.75
N ASP A 47 -12.42 1.56 -3.47
CA ASP A 47 -11.32 0.84 -2.83
C ASP A 47 -11.04 -0.48 -3.56
N GLU A 48 -12.08 -1.28 -3.82
CA GLU A 48 -11.93 -2.55 -4.54
C GLU A 48 -11.38 -2.36 -5.94
N LYS A 49 -11.86 -1.32 -6.66
CA LYS A 49 -11.33 -0.98 -7.99
C LYS A 49 -9.85 -0.59 -7.93
N LEU A 50 -9.45 0.23 -6.96
CA LEU A 50 -8.04 0.62 -6.79
C LEU A 50 -7.14 -0.58 -6.50
N ILE A 51 -7.64 -1.54 -5.71
CA ILE A 51 -6.94 -2.79 -5.45
C ILE A 51 -6.80 -3.57 -6.76
N ASP A 52 -7.89 -3.77 -7.50
CA ASP A 52 -7.86 -4.52 -8.77
C ASP A 52 -6.92 -3.87 -9.80
N ASP A 53 -6.99 -2.55 -9.98
CA ASP A 53 -6.09 -1.79 -10.85
C ASP A 53 -4.61 -1.96 -10.42
N ALA A 54 -4.33 -1.94 -9.12
CA ALA A 54 -2.99 -2.16 -8.58
C ALA A 54 -2.47 -3.57 -8.84
N PHE A 55 -3.35 -4.57 -8.84
CA PHE A 55 -2.96 -5.92 -9.25
C PHE A 55 -2.73 -6.02 -10.76
N ASP A 56 -3.27 -5.17 -11.63
CA ASP A 56 -2.88 -5.20 -13.05
C ASP A 56 -1.47 -4.66 -13.31
N PHE A 57 -0.92 -3.86 -12.38
CA PHE A 57 0.40 -3.23 -12.52
C PHE A 57 1.55 -4.22 -12.83
N PRO A 58 1.75 -5.34 -12.10
CA PRO A 58 2.86 -6.25 -12.33
C PRO A 58 2.83 -6.90 -13.72
N ILE A 59 1.69 -6.97 -14.41
CA ILE A 59 1.54 -7.68 -15.68
C ILE A 59 2.51 -7.13 -16.74
N ALA A 60 2.60 -5.80 -16.85
CA ALA A 60 3.35 -5.12 -17.91
C ALA A 60 4.49 -4.21 -17.41
N ASN A 61 4.46 -3.76 -16.15
CA ASN A 61 5.27 -2.61 -15.72
C ASN A 61 6.44 -2.97 -14.82
N VAL A 62 6.93 -4.22 -14.83
CA VAL A 62 7.99 -4.68 -13.92
C VAL A 62 9.15 -5.33 -14.67
N PRO A 63 10.38 -4.79 -14.56
CA PRO A 63 11.57 -5.34 -15.22
C PRO A 63 12.09 -6.59 -14.50
N LEU A 64 12.65 -7.56 -15.24
CA LEU A 64 13.40 -8.70 -14.68
C LEU A 64 14.81 -8.25 -14.23
N ILE A 65 14.94 -7.74 -13.01
CA ILE A 65 16.21 -7.18 -12.51
C ILE A 65 17.31 -8.22 -12.25
N THR A 66 17.07 -9.50 -12.50
CA THR A 66 18.12 -10.54 -12.56
C THR A 66 18.69 -10.74 -13.97
N HIS A 67 18.05 -10.14 -15.00
CA HIS A 67 18.48 -10.29 -16.38
C HIS A 67 19.76 -9.49 -16.66
N ARG A 68 20.73 -10.12 -17.31
CA ARG A 68 21.97 -9.46 -17.72
C ARG A 68 21.72 -8.60 -18.96
N THR A 69 22.09 -7.32 -18.89
CA THR A 69 21.93 -6.36 -19.99
C THR A 69 23.21 -6.20 -20.83
N GLY A 70 24.18 -7.11 -20.63
CA GLY A 70 25.48 -7.17 -21.30
C GLY A 70 26.26 -8.41 -20.84
N ASP A 71 27.58 -8.42 -21.06
CA ASP A 71 28.44 -9.56 -20.74
C ASP A 71 28.89 -9.60 -19.26
N HIS A 72 28.56 -8.57 -18.49
CA HIS A 72 28.92 -8.44 -17.08
C HIS A 72 28.15 -9.44 -16.20
N PRO A 73 28.83 -10.15 -15.28
CA PRO A 73 28.15 -10.86 -14.20
C PRO A 73 27.29 -9.89 -13.38
N VAL A 74 26.09 -10.32 -13.00
CA VAL A 74 25.19 -9.52 -12.13
C VAL A 74 25.20 -10.09 -10.72
N GLN A 75 25.43 -9.23 -9.73
CA GLN A 75 25.26 -9.55 -8.31
C GLN A 75 24.19 -8.67 -7.70
N ILE A 76 23.23 -9.27 -6.99
CA ILE A 76 22.14 -8.54 -6.35
C ILE A 76 22.32 -8.55 -4.83
N LEU A 77 22.34 -7.37 -4.23
CA LEU A 77 22.38 -7.15 -2.79
C LEU A 77 21.03 -6.58 -2.32
N GLN A 78 20.47 -7.11 -1.25
CA GLN A 78 19.15 -6.70 -0.75
C GLN A 78 19.28 -6.04 0.62
N ILE A 79 18.63 -4.89 0.80
CA ILE A 79 18.65 -4.12 2.05
C ILE A 79 17.24 -3.66 2.40
N GLY A 80 16.86 -3.79 3.67
CA GLY A 80 15.55 -3.37 4.19
C GLY A 80 15.65 -2.43 5.37
N PHE A 81 14.80 -1.41 5.40
CA PHE A 81 14.71 -0.41 6.46
C PHE A 81 13.28 -0.33 7.01
N ASP A 82 13.07 -0.75 8.25
CA ASP A 82 11.73 -0.82 8.82
C ASP A 82 11.23 0.52 9.38
N GLY A 83 9.92 0.59 9.59
CA GLY A 83 9.23 1.76 10.12
C GLY A 83 9.54 2.05 11.58
N THR A 84 9.15 3.25 12.02
CA THR A 84 9.29 3.70 13.40
C THR A 84 8.83 2.65 14.40
N MET A 85 9.70 2.29 15.35
CA MET A 85 9.40 1.31 16.40
C MET A 85 9.04 -0.10 15.87
N ASN A 86 9.28 -0.39 14.59
CA ASN A 86 9.15 -1.71 14.00
C ASN A 86 10.48 -2.47 14.08
N ASP A 87 10.37 -3.74 14.46
CA ASP A 87 11.44 -4.72 14.53
C ASP A 87 10.83 -6.10 14.32
N ARG A 88 11.33 -6.84 13.33
CA ARG A 88 10.85 -8.19 12.98
C ARG A 88 10.89 -9.17 14.16
N ASP A 89 11.81 -8.96 15.09
CA ASP A 89 12.04 -9.87 16.23
C ASP A 89 11.32 -9.39 17.50
N ARG A 90 10.72 -8.19 17.49
CA ARG A 90 10.04 -7.58 18.64
C ARG A 90 8.69 -6.95 18.28
N VAL A 91 7.85 -7.75 17.62
CA VAL A 91 6.50 -7.38 17.17
C VAL A 91 5.53 -7.25 18.37
N PRO A 92 4.75 -6.14 18.48
CA PRO A 92 3.72 -6.01 19.50
C PRO A 92 2.58 -7.05 19.38
N PRO A 93 1.90 -7.41 20.49
CA PRO A 93 0.71 -8.26 20.42
C PRO A 93 -0.38 -7.66 19.52
N GLY A 94 -0.98 -8.48 18.65
CA GLY A 94 -2.03 -8.07 17.71
C GLY A 94 -1.51 -7.46 16.41
N GLU A 95 -0.20 -7.28 16.27
CA GLU A 95 0.48 -6.90 15.03
C GLU A 95 1.25 -8.10 14.43
N GLN A 96 1.72 -7.93 13.21
CA GLN A 96 2.64 -8.84 12.53
C GLN A 96 3.86 -8.07 11.97
N PRO A 97 4.96 -8.76 11.62
CA PRO A 97 6.07 -8.11 10.94
C PRO A 97 5.60 -7.36 9.69
N THR A 98 6.18 -6.18 9.45
CA THR A 98 5.84 -5.34 8.30
C THR A 98 6.18 -6.05 6.98
N ILE A 99 5.61 -5.57 5.87
CA ILE A 99 5.95 -6.06 4.54
C ILE A 99 7.45 -5.92 4.28
N THR A 100 8.08 -4.81 4.69
CA THR A 100 9.54 -4.65 4.59
C THR A 100 10.29 -5.76 5.32
N ALA A 101 9.95 -6.04 6.59
CA ALA A 101 10.58 -7.12 7.34
C ALA A 101 10.40 -8.50 6.67
N LYS A 102 9.21 -8.76 6.13
CA LYS A 102 8.88 -10.01 5.41
C LYS A 102 9.68 -10.14 4.11
N ILE A 103 9.71 -9.10 3.28
CA ILE A 103 10.49 -9.04 2.03
C ILE A 103 11.97 -9.29 2.32
N THR A 104 12.56 -8.52 3.25
CA THR A 104 14.00 -8.65 3.55
C THR A 104 14.35 -10.03 4.07
N SER A 105 13.50 -10.60 4.93
CA SER A 105 13.72 -11.96 5.44
C SER A 105 13.59 -13.01 4.33
N ARG A 106 12.60 -12.86 3.43
CA ARG A 106 12.39 -13.77 2.30
C ARG A 106 13.53 -13.74 1.28
N LEU A 107 14.15 -12.58 1.07
CA LEU A 107 15.28 -12.42 0.15
C LEU A 107 16.64 -12.72 0.80
N GLY A 108 16.70 -13.02 2.11
CA GLY A 108 17.96 -13.16 2.83
C GLY A 108 18.78 -11.86 2.90
N GLY A 109 18.11 -10.72 2.82
CA GLY A 109 18.74 -9.39 2.76
C GLY A 109 19.20 -8.88 4.12
N ARG A 110 19.96 -7.78 4.09
CA ARG A 110 20.38 -7.07 5.30
C ARG A 110 19.23 -6.22 5.83
N TYR A 111 18.78 -6.53 7.04
CA TYR A 111 17.67 -5.84 7.71
C TYR A 111 18.17 -4.83 8.75
N PHE A 112 17.59 -3.63 8.70
CA PHE A 112 17.78 -2.57 9.70
C PHE A 112 16.43 -2.29 10.39
N PRO A 113 16.33 -2.49 11.73
CA PRO A 113 15.12 -2.15 12.46
C PRO A 113 14.94 -0.63 12.48
N GLY A 114 13.68 -0.18 12.58
CA GLY A 114 13.39 1.24 12.45
C GLY A 114 13.80 2.07 13.67
N PRO A 115 13.68 3.41 13.57
CA PRO A 115 14.04 4.32 14.66
C PRO A 115 13.28 3.99 15.95
N GLY A 116 14.01 3.97 17.07
CA GLY A 116 13.49 3.56 18.38
C GLY A 116 13.82 2.11 18.75
N MET A 117 14.39 1.32 17.85
CA MET A 117 14.65 -0.12 18.07
C MET A 117 16.14 -0.47 18.13
N GLN A 118 17.05 0.51 18.21
CA GLN A 118 18.50 0.28 18.15
C GLN A 118 19.06 -0.40 19.42
N SER A 119 18.37 -0.29 20.56
CA SER A 119 18.71 -1.06 21.76
C SER A 119 18.04 -2.43 21.71
N PRO A 120 18.73 -3.54 22.04
CA PRO A 120 18.11 -4.87 22.09
C PRO A 120 17.13 -5.03 23.26
N HIS A 121 17.34 -4.31 24.37
CA HIS A 121 16.63 -4.54 25.62
C HIS A 121 15.39 -3.66 25.82
N TYR A 122 15.35 -2.49 25.18
CA TYR A 122 14.25 -1.54 25.38
C TYR A 122 13.97 -0.75 24.11
N ARG A 123 12.75 -0.23 24.00
CA ARG A 123 12.36 0.68 22.93
C ARG A 123 12.67 2.11 23.31
N ASN A 124 13.37 2.83 22.44
CA ASN A 124 13.73 4.22 22.63
C ASN A 124 12.64 5.12 22.05
N PHE A 125 11.63 5.43 22.86
CA PHE A 125 10.49 6.24 22.44
C PHE A 125 10.88 7.64 21.94
N ALA A 126 11.94 8.25 22.50
CA ALA A 126 12.42 9.55 22.03
C ALA A 126 12.94 9.46 20.58
N ASP A 127 13.66 8.40 20.25
CA ASP A 127 14.08 8.15 18.88
C ASP A 127 12.90 7.72 17.98
N GLY A 128 11.97 6.93 18.51
CA GLY A 128 10.69 6.67 17.85
C GLY A 128 9.87 7.93 17.58
N MET A 129 10.09 9.03 18.31
CA MET A 129 9.42 10.30 18.06
C MET A 129 10.13 11.15 17.01
N PHE A 130 11.44 11.37 17.21
CA PHE A 130 12.21 12.37 16.48
C PHE A 130 13.10 11.76 15.38
N GLY A 131 13.27 10.44 15.38
CA GLY A 131 14.10 9.70 14.45
C GLY A 131 15.53 10.24 14.34
N TYR A 132 16.16 10.57 15.46
CA TYR A 132 17.54 11.09 15.41
C TYR A 132 18.54 10.00 14.98
N SER A 133 18.20 8.72 15.11
CA SER A 133 19.02 7.60 14.62
C SER A 133 18.96 7.40 13.10
N SER A 134 17.96 7.94 12.39
CA SER A 134 17.73 7.61 10.97
C SER A 134 18.91 7.87 10.05
N SER A 135 19.59 9.02 10.20
CA SER A 135 20.78 9.32 9.40
C SER A 135 21.94 8.37 9.74
N ALA A 136 22.13 8.03 11.01
CA ALA A 136 23.15 7.06 11.43
C ALA A 136 22.85 5.65 10.90
N ILE A 137 21.59 5.22 10.87
CA ILE A 137 21.17 3.94 10.29
C ILE A 137 21.49 3.91 8.79
N ALA A 138 21.13 4.97 8.05
CA ALA A 138 21.47 5.08 6.62
C ALA A 138 22.99 5.04 6.40
N GLN A 139 23.75 5.81 7.21
CA GLN A 139 25.20 5.88 7.11
C GLN A 139 25.86 4.51 7.36
N GLN A 140 25.44 3.81 8.42
CA GLN A 140 25.90 2.46 8.72
C GLN A 140 25.61 1.51 7.56
N ALA A 141 24.37 1.53 7.03
CA ALA A 141 23.99 0.67 5.91
C ALA A 141 24.80 0.97 4.65
N THR A 142 25.07 2.24 4.36
CA THR A 142 25.94 2.66 3.23
C THR A 142 27.34 2.11 3.41
N ASP A 143 27.94 2.25 4.58
CA ASP A 143 29.31 1.79 4.82
C ASP A 143 29.40 0.26 4.77
N GLU A 144 28.42 -0.46 5.33
CA GLU A 144 28.32 -1.92 5.20
C GLU A 144 28.18 -2.37 3.74
N LEU A 145 27.34 -1.69 2.94
CA LEU A 145 27.14 -2.00 1.53
C LEU A 145 28.41 -1.76 0.72
N LEU A 146 28.98 -0.56 0.78
CA LEU A 146 30.11 -0.19 -0.07
C LEU A 146 31.33 -1.06 0.21
N ASN A 147 31.60 -1.37 1.49
CA ASN A 147 32.65 -2.33 1.85
C ASN A 147 32.42 -3.72 1.24
N LYS A 148 31.16 -4.17 1.13
CA LYS A 148 30.83 -5.45 0.48
C LYS A 148 31.03 -5.37 -1.03
N VAL A 149 30.62 -4.27 -1.67
CA VAL A 149 30.80 -4.05 -3.10
C VAL A 149 32.28 -3.99 -3.47
N GLU A 150 33.09 -3.25 -2.72
CA GLU A 150 34.53 -3.15 -2.99
C GLU A 150 35.21 -4.51 -2.98
N LYS A 151 34.88 -5.36 -1.99
CA LYS A 151 35.39 -6.74 -1.90
C LYS A 151 34.92 -7.62 -3.06
N LEU A 152 33.69 -7.43 -3.55
CA LEU A 152 33.18 -8.14 -4.72
C LEU A 152 33.96 -7.74 -5.98
N LEU A 153 34.20 -6.44 -6.16
CA LEU A 153 34.93 -5.90 -7.32
C LEU A 153 36.43 -6.22 -7.28
N ASP A 154 37.03 -6.44 -6.10
CA ASP A 154 38.41 -6.94 -6.00
C ASP A 154 38.56 -8.37 -6.57
N ILE A 155 37.49 -9.17 -6.51
CA ILE A 155 37.47 -10.55 -7.00
C ILE A 155 37.01 -10.60 -8.47
N ALA A 156 36.00 -9.79 -8.81
CA ALA A 156 35.39 -9.76 -10.13
C ALA A 156 35.14 -8.30 -10.57
N PRO A 157 36.17 -7.63 -11.11
CA PRO A 157 36.13 -6.20 -11.44
C PRO A 157 35.01 -5.81 -12.41
N ASP A 158 34.65 -6.70 -13.33
CA ASP A 158 33.62 -6.45 -14.35
C ASP A 158 32.20 -6.74 -13.85
N THR A 159 31.97 -6.89 -12.54
CA THR A 159 30.65 -7.21 -12.00
C THR A 159 29.75 -5.98 -11.97
N GLU A 160 28.52 -6.16 -12.44
CA GLU A 160 27.43 -5.23 -12.23
C GLU A 160 26.74 -5.54 -10.89
N VAL A 161 26.73 -4.58 -9.97
CA VAL A 161 26.11 -4.72 -8.66
C VAL A 161 24.76 -3.99 -8.64
N ARG A 162 23.69 -4.75 -8.45
CA ARG A 162 22.34 -4.24 -8.29
C ARG A 162 21.97 -4.26 -6.82
N VAL A 163 21.46 -3.15 -6.30
CA VAL A 163 21.01 -3.05 -4.91
C VAL A 163 19.51 -2.91 -4.91
N PHE A 164 18.81 -3.93 -4.38
CA PHE A 164 17.38 -3.87 -4.13
C PHE A 164 17.11 -3.35 -2.73
N VAL A 165 16.42 -2.22 -2.63
CA VAL A 165 16.14 -1.52 -1.38
C VAL A 165 14.65 -1.58 -1.10
N THR A 166 14.27 -1.92 0.13
CA THR A 166 12.88 -1.78 0.58
C THR A 166 12.79 -1.00 1.88
N GLY A 167 11.72 -0.23 2.06
CA GLY A 167 11.49 0.47 3.32
C GLY A 167 10.05 0.88 3.53
N PHE A 168 9.65 0.94 4.80
CA PHE A 168 8.29 1.32 5.22
C PHE A 168 8.33 2.56 6.11
N SER A 169 7.40 3.51 5.94
CA SER A 169 7.28 4.69 6.80
C SER A 169 8.56 5.53 6.85
N ARG A 170 9.07 5.83 8.04
CA ARG A 170 10.41 6.43 8.24
C ARG A 170 11.54 5.54 7.76
N GLY A 171 11.36 4.23 7.74
CA GLY A 171 12.28 3.30 7.08
C GLY A 171 12.39 3.57 5.58
N ALA A 172 11.29 3.93 4.91
CA ALA A 172 11.33 4.36 3.52
C ALA A 172 12.04 5.71 3.35
N ALA A 173 11.92 6.63 4.31
CA ALA A 173 12.70 7.87 4.33
C ALA A 173 14.21 7.61 4.52
N ILE A 174 14.57 6.67 5.41
CA ILE A 174 15.94 6.18 5.58
C ILE A 174 16.45 5.56 4.27
N ALA A 175 15.63 4.73 3.62
CA ALA A 175 15.97 4.09 2.34
C ALA A 175 16.30 5.12 1.25
N ARG A 176 15.49 6.19 1.13
CA ARG A 176 15.75 7.30 0.18
C ARG A 176 17.06 8.01 0.50
N HIS A 177 17.30 8.33 1.77
CA HIS A 177 18.56 8.94 2.19
C HIS A 177 19.77 8.03 1.95
N PHE A 178 19.66 6.75 2.29
CA PHE A 178 20.66 5.73 2.02
C PHE A 178 21.01 5.64 0.53
N MET A 179 20.01 5.64 -0.35
CA MET A 179 20.23 5.60 -1.79
C MET A 179 21.00 6.85 -2.29
N ASN A 180 20.70 8.05 -1.76
CA ASN A 180 21.48 9.26 -2.08
C ASN A 180 22.93 9.20 -1.55
N LEU A 181 23.15 8.63 -0.36
CA LEU A 181 24.50 8.42 0.18
C LEU A 181 25.30 7.43 -0.68
N VAL A 182 24.67 6.34 -1.13
CA VAL A 182 25.29 5.36 -2.02
C VAL A 182 25.62 6.01 -3.36
N ASP A 183 24.68 6.73 -3.97
CA ASP A 183 24.89 7.47 -5.23
C ASP A 183 26.09 8.42 -5.11
N THR A 184 26.07 9.32 -4.13
CA THR A 184 27.12 10.32 -3.94
C THR A 184 28.50 9.67 -3.75
N LYS A 185 28.61 8.66 -2.88
CA LYS A 185 29.88 7.98 -2.60
C LYS A 185 30.36 7.15 -3.79
N ALA A 186 29.47 6.46 -4.49
CA ALA A 186 29.80 5.67 -5.67
C ALA A 186 30.29 6.57 -6.82
N GLN A 187 29.60 7.68 -7.08
CA GLN A 187 30.03 8.65 -8.10
C GLN A 187 31.39 9.28 -7.77
N SER A 188 31.74 9.40 -6.48
CA SER A 188 33.02 9.96 -6.04
C SER A 188 34.18 8.95 -6.09
N SER A 189 33.93 7.67 -6.35
CA SER A 189 34.94 6.60 -6.36
C SER A 189 35.11 6.03 -7.75
N GLU A 190 36.32 6.07 -8.33
CA GLU A 190 36.60 5.49 -9.64
C GLU A 190 36.32 3.98 -9.69
N LYS A 191 36.55 3.28 -8.58
CA LYS A 191 36.31 1.83 -8.47
C LYS A 191 34.82 1.48 -8.44
N LEU A 192 33.97 2.34 -7.88
CA LEU A 192 32.54 2.06 -7.68
C LEU A 192 31.66 2.69 -8.75
N ARG A 193 32.11 3.78 -9.37
CA ARG A 193 31.39 4.49 -10.42
C ARG A 193 31.06 3.52 -11.54
N ASN A 194 29.82 3.59 -12.02
CA ASN A 194 29.27 2.72 -13.09
C ASN A 194 29.10 1.23 -12.73
N HIS A 195 29.38 0.81 -11.49
CA HIS A 195 29.14 -0.58 -11.06
C HIS A 195 27.85 -0.76 -10.25
N ILE A 196 27.30 0.31 -9.67
CA ILE A 196 26.17 0.22 -8.73
C ILE A 196 24.89 0.77 -9.37
N TYR A 197 23.84 -0.06 -9.38
CA TYR A 197 22.51 0.28 -9.88
C TYR A 197 21.46 0.05 -8.79
N LEU A 198 20.56 0.99 -8.56
CA LEU A 198 19.60 0.94 -7.46
C LEU A 198 18.19 0.60 -7.94
N TYR A 199 17.51 -0.28 -7.21
CA TYR A 199 16.12 -0.67 -7.42
C TYR A 199 15.40 -0.57 -6.09
N ALA A 200 14.15 -0.09 -6.07
CA ALA A 200 13.46 0.13 -4.82
C ALA A 200 11.99 -0.28 -4.80
N MET A 201 11.53 -0.72 -3.62
CA MET A 201 10.13 -0.91 -3.28
C MET A 201 9.84 -0.24 -1.93
N LEU A 202 9.17 0.92 -1.99
CA LEU A 202 8.92 1.77 -0.83
C LEU A 202 7.44 1.73 -0.43
N PHE A 203 7.18 1.81 0.87
CA PHE A 203 5.83 1.74 1.45
C PHE A 203 5.59 2.97 2.31
N ASP A 204 4.70 3.84 1.83
CA ASP A 204 4.19 5.03 2.49
C ASP A 204 5.26 5.89 3.20
N THR A 205 6.21 6.41 2.42
CA THR A 205 7.33 7.25 2.91
C THR A 205 6.85 8.44 3.75
N VAL A 206 7.18 8.44 5.04
CA VAL A 206 6.90 9.54 5.98
C VAL A 206 8.19 9.93 6.69
N SER A 207 8.47 11.23 6.84
CA SER A 207 9.73 11.76 7.40
C SER A 207 9.51 12.85 8.47
N THR A 208 8.44 12.72 9.24
CA THR A 208 8.05 13.75 10.22
C THR A 208 9.16 14.06 11.21
N GLY A 209 9.57 15.33 11.26
CA GLY A 209 10.65 15.81 12.13
C GLY A 209 12.07 15.55 11.60
N GLN A 210 12.23 15.09 10.35
CA GLN A 210 13.51 14.67 9.80
C GLN A 210 13.82 15.23 8.41
N THR A 211 12.95 16.10 7.88
CA THR A 211 13.07 16.67 6.53
C THR A 211 14.39 17.42 6.31
N ASP A 212 14.91 18.07 7.35
CA ASP A 212 16.13 18.87 7.25
C ASP A 212 17.40 18.02 7.48
N LYS A 213 17.24 16.73 7.78
CA LYS A 213 18.34 15.81 8.12
C LYS A 213 18.55 14.71 7.09
N LEU A 214 17.52 14.41 6.31
CA LEU A 214 17.52 13.33 5.34
C LEU A 214 17.36 13.91 3.94
N ASP A 215 18.19 13.45 3.01
CA ASP A 215 17.93 13.69 1.59
C ASP A 215 16.84 12.71 1.12
N LEU A 216 15.62 13.23 0.98
CA LEU A 216 14.46 12.43 0.62
C LEU A 216 14.25 12.36 -0.89
N ARG A 217 15.08 12.99 -1.72
CA ARG A 217 14.92 12.91 -3.18
C ARG A 217 15.28 11.52 -3.69
N ILE A 218 14.86 11.17 -4.89
CA ILE A 218 15.31 9.94 -5.55
C ILE A 218 16.61 10.21 -6.32
N PRO A 219 17.70 9.45 -6.09
CA PRO A 219 18.97 9.74 -6.76
C PRO A 219 18.96 9.37 -8.26
N PRO A 220 19.86 9.98 -9.05
CA PRO A 220 20.02 9.65 -10.47
C PRO A 220 20.42 8.20 -10.78
N SER A 221 21.10 7.51 -9.85
CA SER A 221 21.47 6.08 -10.01
C SER A 221 20.31 5.11 -9.75
N LEU A 222 19.14 5.57 -9.32
CA LEU A 222 17.96 4.71 -9.22
C LEU A 222 17.41 4.37 -10.61
N ASP A 223 17.42 3.07 -10.92
CA ASP A 223 16.94 2.52 -12.18
C ASP A 223 15.43 2.27 -12.20
N TYR A 224 14.84 1.89 -11.06
CA TYR A 224 13.41 1.57 -10.98
C TYR A 224 12.90 1.64 -9.53
N LEU A 225 11.74 2.24 -9.32
CA LEU A 225 11.04 2.34 -8.04
C LEU A 225 9.56 2.00 -8.20
N VAL A 226 9.05 1.18 -7.29
CA VAL A 226 7.63 1.11 -6.97
C VAL A 226 7.42 1.73 -5.58
N HIS A 227 6.60 2.77 -5.49
CA HIS A 227 6.25 3.41 -4.23
C HIS A 227 4.75 3.29 -3.97
N PHE A 228 4.40 2.50 -2.96
CA PHE A 228 3.05 2.35 -2.45
C PHE A 228 2.69 3.52 -1.53
N VAL A 229 1.50 4.11 -1.70
CA VAL A 229 1.03 5.25 -0.91
C VAL A 229 -0.35 4.97 -0.34
N ALA A 230 -0.53 5.24 0.96
CA ALA A 230 -1.81 5.02 1.64
C ALA A 230 -2.81 6.12 1.28
N LEU A 231 -4.00 5.74 0.82
CA LEU A 231 -5.08 6.68 0.48
C LEU A 231 -5.77 7.23 1.73
N ASP A 232 -6.04 6.37 2.72
CA ASP A 232 -6.94 6.69 3.86
C ASP A 232 -6.19 7.11 5.13
N GLU A 233 -4.90 7.41 5.03
CA GLU A 233 -4.14 7.91 6.17
C GLU A 233 -4.49 9.38 6.46
N SER A 234 -5.21 9.60 7.55
CA SER A 234 -5.81 10.89 7.93
C SER A 234 -5.08 11.62 9.06
N ARG A 235 -4.04 11.02 9.65
CA ARG A 235 -3.27 11.64 10.73
C ARG A 235 -2.39 12.77 10.19
N LEU A 236 -2.44 13.91 10.87
CA LEU A 236 -1.77 15.15 10.47
C LEU A 236 -0.26 14.99 10.25
N PHE A 237 0.38 14.14 11.05
CA PHE A 237 1.83 13.93 11.05
C PHE A 237 2.28 12.76 10.15
N PHE A 238 1.41 12.30 9.27
CA PHE A 238 1.70 11.23 8.31
C PHE A 238 1.47 11.75 6.89
N THR A 239 2.08 12.87 6.53
CA THR A 239 2.08 13.34 5.14
C THR A 239 3.13 12.54 4.36
N PRO A 240 2.77 11.88 3.25
CA PRO A 240 3.70 11.07 2.49
C PRO A 240 4.54 11.95 1.57
N PHE A 241 5.78 11.53 1.32
CA PHE A 241 6.65 12.13 0.31
C PHE A 241 6.50 11.39 -1.01
N VAL A 242 6.15 12.10 -2.07
CA VAL A 242 6.08 11.58 -3.46
C VAL A 242 7.04 12.37 -4.34
N ASP A 243 7.40 11.82 -5.49
CA ASP A 243 8.29 12.47 -6.46
C ASP A 243 7.51 12.95 -7.67
N ASP A 244 7.86 14.15 -8.14
CA ASP A 244 7.32 14.75 -9.37
C ASP A 244 8.29 14.50 -10.52
N GLU A 245 8.43 13.25 -10.95
CA GLU A 245 9.19 12.94 -12.16
C GLU A 245 8.27 13.13 -13.38
N PRO A 246 8.63 13.99 -14.35
CA PRO A 246 7.82 14.13 -15.56
C PRO A 246 7.73 12.79 -16.28
N GLU A 247 6.56 12.49 -16.83
CA GLU A 247 6.38 11.30 -17.68
C GLU A 247 7.42 11.34 -18.81
N PHE A 248 8.39 10.43 -18.74
CA PHE A 248 9.28 10.17 -19.86
C PHE A 248 8.47 9.37 -20.87
N VAL A 249 8.33 9.89 -22.09
CA VAL A 249 7.62 9.17 -23.15
C VAL A 249 8.47 7.98 -23.58
N SER A 250 8.37 6.88 -22.84
CA SER A 250 9.03 5.60 -23.13
C SER A 250 8.10 4.67 -23.92
N LYS A 251 7.27 5.22 -24.81
CA LYS A 251 6.41 4.44 -25.72
C LYS A 251 7.11 4.22 -27.05
N VAL A 252 8.00 3.24 -27.11
CA VAL A 252 8.43 2.68 -28.40
C VAL A 252 7.39 1.65 -28.82
N ILE A 253 6.50 2.06 -29.73
CA ILE A 253 5.53 1.15 -30.38
C ILE A 253 6.33 0.22 -31.29
N ASN A 254 6.51 -1.04 -30.91
CA ASN A 254 6.98 -2.06 -31.84
C ASN A 254 5.78 -2.71 -32.54
N VAL A 255 5.89 -2.90 -33.85
CA VAL A 255 4.80 -3.16 -34.82
C VAL A 255 4.21 -4.59 -34.70
N SER A 256 4.50 -5.31 -33.61
CA SER A 256 4.05 -6.69 -33.37
C SER A 256 3.44 -6.94 -31.98
N GLY A 257 3.32 -5.92 -31.13
CA GLY A 257 2.73 -6.05 -29.80
C GLY A 257 3.23 -4.94 -28.88
N VAL A 258 2.34 -4.38 -28.06
CA VAL A 258 2.67 -3.28 -27.13
C VAL A 258 3.49 -3.84 -25.97
N LEU A 259 4.82 -3.79 -26.06
CA LEU A 259 5.68 -3.84 -24.88
C LEU A 259 5.96 -2.40 -24.43
N THR A 260 5.31 -2.01 -23.34
CA THR A 260 5.57 -0.73 -22.66
C THR A 260 6.89 -0.86 -21.89
N ILE A 261 7.80 0.10 -22.08
CA ILE A 261 8.97 0.22 -21.20
C ILE A 261 8.45 0.76 -19.86
N PRO A 262 8.71 0.09 -18.73
CA PRO A 262 8.28 0.56 -17.43
C PRO A 262 8.81 1.97 -17.14
N ASP A 263 7.99 2.78 -16.47
CA ASP A 263 8.46 4.06 -15.95
C ASP A 263 9.51 3.80 -14.85
N ARG A 264 10.43 4.75 -14.69
CA ARG A 264 11.49 4.67 -13.67
C ARG A 264 10.91 4.78 -12.26
N ILE A 265 9.93 5.65 -12.05
CA ILE A 265 9.23 5.84 -10.78
C ILE A 265 7.75 5.53 -10.98
N ASN A 266 7.24 4.56 -10.22
CA ASN A 266 5.86 4.08 -10.32
C ASN A 266 5.17 4.28 -8.97
N PHE A 267 4.07 5.02 -8.95
CA PHE A 267 3.24 5.20 -7.76
C PHE A 267 2.03 4.27 -7.79
N ILE A 268 1.83 3.53 -6.71
CA ILE A 268 0.64 2.70 -6.52
C ILE A 268 -0.10 3.23 -5.30
N VAL A 269 -1.19 3.95 -5.53
CA VAL A 269 -2.07 4.42 -4.45
C VAL A 269 -3.03 3.29 -4.08
N LEU A 270 -3.06 2.94 -2.81
CA LEU A 270 -3.85 1.83 -2.30
C LEU A 270 -4.78 2.29 -1.17
N PRO A 271 -5.99 1.74 -1.05
CA PRO A 271 -6.86 2.02 0.08
C PRO A 271 -6.27 1.52 1.41
N GLY A 272 -6.81 2.04 2.50
CA GLY A 272 -6.33 1.77 3.85
C GLY A 272 -5.35 2.80 4.37
N ALA A 273 -5.09 2.69 5.66
CA ALA A 273 -4.22 3.58 6.38
C ALA A 273 -2.74 3.20 6.24
N HIS A 274 -1.86 3.99 6.85
CA HIS A 274 -0.41 3.80 6.79
C HIS A 274 0.04 2.35 7.08
N SER A 275 -0.53 1.74 8.11
CA SER A 275 -0.16 0.38 8.54
C SER A 275 -0.86 -0.73 7.74
N ASP A 276 -1.92 -0.42 6.97
CA ASP A 276 -2.44 -1.34 5.95
C ASP A 276 -1.40 -1.50 4.83
N ILE A 277 -0.84 -0.38 4.35
CA ILE A 277 0.24 -0.38 3.33
C ILE A 277 1.52 -1.01 3.87
N GLY A 278 1.84 -0.79 5.14
CA GLY A 278 2.96 -1.47 5.80
C GLY A 278 2.71 -2.94 6.10
N GLY A 279 1.48 -3.43 5.94
CA GLY A 279 1.03 -4.80 6.26
C GLY A 279 1.28 -5.22 7.71
N ALA A 280 1.20 -4.28 8.64
CA ALA A 280 1.46 -4.53 10.06
C ALA A 280 0.24 -5.08 10.82
N TYR A 281 -0.98 -4.86 10.31
CA TYR A 281 -2.19 -5.46 10.87
C TYR A 281 -2.28 -6.94 10.55
N THR A 282 -2.81 -7.73 11.48
CA THR A 282 -2.94 -9.19 11.37
C THR A 282 -4.06 -9.66 10.45
N HIS A 283 -5.02 -8.78 10.16
CA HIS A 283 -6.18 -9.02 9.30
C HIS A 283 -6.40 -7.83 8.36
N GLY A 284 -7.28 -7.97 7.37
CA GLY A 284 -7.66 -6.90 6.45
C GLY A 284 -6.82 -6.83 5.18
N ILE A 285 -7.09 -5.80 4.38
CA ILE A 285 -6.58 -5.66 3.00
C ILE A 285 -5.05 -5.60 2.87
N GLY A 286 -4.32 -5.33 3.95
CA GLY A 286 -2.86 -5.42 3.97
C GLY A 286 -2.31 -6.79 3.55
N ALA A 287 -3.08 -7.88 3.72
CA ALA A 287 -2.70 -9.21 3.22
C ALA A 287 -2.64 -9.26 1.68
N MET A 288 -3.51 -8.54 0.99
CA MET A 288 -3.44 -8.43 -0.48
C MET A 288 -2.21 -7.63 -0.91
N TYR A 289 -1.79 -6.63 -0.15
CA TYR A 289 -0.61 -5.83 -0.50
C TYR A 289 0.69 -6.61 -0.29
N GLN A 290 0.70 -7.52 0.67
CA GLN A 290 1.76 -8.51 0.76
C GLN A 290 1.81 -9.39 -0.50
N GLN A 291 0.68 -9.95 -0.95
CA GLN A 291 0.65 -10.74 -2.19
C GLN A 291 1.13 -9.92 -3.39
N LEU A 292 0.62 -8.70 -3.57
CA LEU A 292 1.03 -7.81 -4.65
C LEU A 292 2.55 -7.56 -4.62
N SER A 293 3.12 -7.36 -3.43
CA SER A 293 4.57 -7.22 -3.26
C SER A 293 5.32 -8.49 -3.67
N GLU A 294 4.80 -9.68 -3.35
CA GLU A 294 5.40 -10.94 -3.79
C GLU A 294 5.30 -11.14 -5.31
N GLU A 295 4.19 -10.76 -5.95
CA GLU A 295 4.05 -10.77 -7.42
C GLU A 295 5.08 -9.83 -8.07
N LEU A 296 5.31 -8.64 -7.50
CA LEU A 296 6.36 -7.73 -7.95
C LEU A 296 7.75 -8.36 -7.81
N LEU A 297 8.07 -8.97 -6.65
CA LEU A 297 9.35 -9.66 -6.45
C LEU A 297 9.56 -10.80 -7.44
N PHE A 298 8.51 -11.57 -7.73
CA PHE A 298 8.57 -12.62 -8.75
C PHE A 298 8.85 -12.03 -10.13
N LYS A 299 8.15 -10.96 -10.52
CA LYS A 299 8.36 -10.29 -11.81
C LYS A 299 9.75 -9.66 -11.92
N MET A 300 10.29 -9.18 -10.81
CA MET A 300 11.69 -8.74 -10.67
C MET A 300 12.70 -9.89 -10.73
N GLY A 301 12.26 -11.15 -10.62
CA GLY A 301 13.12 -12.33 -10.58
C GLY A 301 13.84 -12.53 -9.25
N LEU A 302 13.43 -11.82 -8.21
CA LEU A 302 14.02 -11.90 -6.87
C LEU A 302 13.54 -13.12 -6.08
N ILE A 303 12.41 -13.71 -6.48
CA ILE A 303 11.90 -14.98 -5.96
C ILE A 303 11.48 -15.89 -7.13
N SER A 304 11.53 -17.20 -6.89
CA SER A 304 11.09 -18.23 -7.84
C SER A 304 9.64 -18.69 -7.63
N GLN A 305 9.06 -18.42 -6.45
CA GLN A 305 7.65 -18.73 -6.18
C GLN A 305 6.76 -18.00 -7.18
N ASP A 306 5.88 -18.75 -7.81
CA ASP A 306 4.96 -18.30 -8.86
C ASP A 306 3.50 -18.63 -8.55
N CYS A 307 3.20 -19.07 -7.32
CA CYS A 307 1.86 -19.36 -6.84
C CYS A 307 1.62 -18.72 -5.48
N TRP A 308 0.49 -18.02 -5.34
CA TRP A 308 0.07 -17.37 -4.10
C TRP A 308 -1.40 -17.66 -3.84
N ASP A 309 -1.72 -17.94 -2.57
CA ASP A 309 -3.10 -17.98 -2.10
C ASP A 309 -3.26 -16.83 -1.09
N THR A 310 -4.19 -15.91 -1.35
CA THR A 310 -4.64 -14.94 -0.35
C THR A 310 -5.68 -15.60 0.57
N PRO A 311 -5.76 -15.20 1.85
CA PRO A 311 -6.85 -15.64 2.70
C PRO A 311 -8.21 -15.34 2.05
N ASP A 312 -9.18 -16.22 2.25
CA ASP A 312 -10.55 -15.96 1.81
C ASP A 312 -11.09 -14.70 2.51
N HIS A 313 -11.89 -13.89 1.80
CA HIS A 313 -12.61 -12.73 2.35
C HIS A 313 -11.77 -11.55 2.88
N VAL A 314 -10.53 -11.36 2.40
CA VAL A 314 -9.68 -10.24 2.83
C VAL A 314 -10.32 -8.86 2.63
N ILE A 315 -11.13 -8.68 1.57
CA ILE A 315 -11.93 -7.45 1.36
C ILE A 315 -12.96 -7.25 2.48
N GLU A 316 -13.60 -8.33 2.94
CA GLU A 316 -14.58 -8.28 4.03
C GLU A 316 -13.91 -8.08 5.39
N ASP A 317 -12.65 -8.48 5.59
CA ASP A 317 -11.91 -8.10 6.79
C ASP A 317 -11.68 -6.57 6.87
N GLY A 318 -11.81 -5.88 5.74
CA GLY A 318 -11.83 -4.43 5.64
C GLY A 318 -10.44 -3.78 5.67
N LYS A 319 -10.46 -2.45 5.68
CA LYS A 319 -9.31 -1.58 5.92
C LYS A 319 -9.31 -1.06 7.36
N HIS A 320 -8.28 -0.35 7.80
CA HIS A 320 -8.22 0.14 9.18
C HIS A 320 -8.37 1.66 9.29
N ASP A 321 -9.13 2.10 10.28
CA ASP A 321 -9.19 3.50 10.69
C ASP A 321 -8.03 3.83 11.63
N SER A 322 -6.96 4.44 11.10
CA SER A 322 -5.77 4.79 11.88
C SER A 322 -5.96 5.89 12.91
N ARG A 323 -7.12 6.55 12.98
CA ARG A 323 -7.32 7.66 13.91
C ARG A 323 -7.36 7.21 15.36
N GLY A 324 -6.51 7.81 16.18
CA GLY A 324 -6.60 7.75 17.64
C GLY A 324 -7.68 8.67 18.20
N VAL A 325 -7.81 8.69 19.52
CA VAL A 325 -8.74 9.59 20.24
C VAL A 325 -8.43 11.05 19.95
N ILE A 326 -7.14 11.39 19.88
CA ILE A 326 -6.66 12.75 19.63
C ILE A 326 -7.00 13.21 18.22
N ASP A 327 -6.75 12.37 17.20
CA ASP A 327 -7.08 12.71 15.81
C ASP A 327 -8.57 12.98 15.62
N ARG A 328 -9.41 12.16 16.26
CA ARG A 328 -10.86 12.35 16.26
C ARG A 328 -11.27 13.65 16.95
N LEU A 329 -10.62 14.01 18.06
CA LEU A 329 -10.86 15.27 18.76
C LEU A 329 -10.49 16.49 17.92
N PHE A 330 -9.43 16.40 17.12
CA PHE A 330 -9.00 17.45 16.20
C PHE A 330 -9.69 17.41 14.83
N GLY A 331 -10.74 16.60 14.69
CA GLY A 331 -11.58 16.58 13.48
C GLY A 331 -10.99 15.82 12.30
N ALA A 332 -10.02 14.93 12.53
CA ALA A 332 -9.53 14.04 11.48
C ALA A 332 -10.69 13.18 10.94
N LEU A 333 -10.83 13.20 9.63
CA LEU A 333 -11.95 12.59 8.93
C LEU A 333 -11.81 11.07 8.86
N ALA A 334 -12.94 10.37 8.95
CA ALA A 334 -12.96 8.92 8.80
C ALA A 334 -12.61 8.51 7.37
N PRO A 335 -12.05 7.30 7.18
CA PRO A 335 -12.00 6.70 5.85
C PRO A 335 -13.38 6.76 5.19
N ASN A 336 -13.41 6.95 3.88
CA ASN A 336 -14.66 7.04 3.08
C ASN A 336 -15.61 8.20 3.46
N SER A 337 -15.16 9.24 4.16
CA SER A 337 -16.03 10.41 4.41
C SER A 337 -16.10 11.35 3.20
N LYS A 338 -17.26 12.01 2.98
CA LYS A 338 -17.51 12.93 1.84
C LYS A 338 -16.46 14.03 1.63
N SER A 339 -15.76 14.39 2.70
CA SER A 339 -14.77 15.47 2.74
C SER A 339 -13.34 14.97 2.78
N VAL A 340 -13.08 13.65 2.72
CA VAL A 340 -11.71 13.14 2.51
C VAL A 340 -11.30 13.57 1.10
N ARG A 341 -10.59 14.70 1.03
CA ARG A 341 -9.80 15.05 -0.15
C ARG A 341 -8.70 13.99 -0.28
N SER A 342 -8.21 13.77 -1.50
CA SER A 342 -6.96 13.06 -1.71
C SER A 342 -5.93 13.52 -0.66
N ARG A 343 -5.35 12.56 0.07
CA ARG A 343 -4.35 12.83 1.09
C ARG A 343 -3.28 13.73 0.49
N ALA A 344 -3.08 14.91 1.07
CA ALA A 344 -2.04 15.82 0.60
C ALA A 344 -0.70 15.09 0.67
N ALA A 345 0.09 15.17 -0.39
CA ALA A 345 1.43 14.62 -0.45
C ALA A 345 2.43 15.76 -0.59
N LEU A 346 3.62 15.60 0.00
CA LEU A 346 4.74 16.50 -0.22
C LEU A 346 5.48 16.03 -1.45
N SER A 347 5.30 16.78 -2.54
CA SER A 347 6.02 16.52 -3.77
C SER A 347 7.46 17.03 -3.65
N LEU A 348 8.42 16.17 -3.96
CA LEU A 348 9.83 16.53 -4.00
C LEU A 348 10.27 16.84 -5.43
N PRO A 349 11.15 17.84 -5.61
CA PRO A 349 11.66 18.17 -6.92
C PRO A 349 12.49 17.01 -7.48
N TYR A 350 12.25 16.69 -8.74
CA TYR A 350 13.00 15.71 -9.50
C TYR A 350 14.45 16.16 -9.75
N HIS A 351 15.39 15.21 -9.68
CA HIS A 351 16.78 15.40 -10.07
C HIS A 351 16.95 15.08 -11.56
N PRO A 352 17.27 16.07 -12.42
CA PRO A 352 17.39 15.83 -13.85
C PRO A 352 18.50 14.82 -14.16
N LEU A 353 18.12 13.73 -14.83
CA LEU A 353 19.05 12.79 -15.44
C LEU A 353 19.76 13.43 -16.64
N SER A 354 21.02 13.08 -16.84
CA SER A 354 21.71 13.38 -18.10
C SER A 354 21.11 12.56 -19.24
N LEU A 355 21.21 13.04 -20.48
CA LEU A 355 20.67 12.31 -21.64
C LEU A 355 21.24 10.88 -21.74
N ALA A 356 22.55 10.72 -21.53
CA ALA A 356 23.19 9.41 -21.52
C ALA A 356 22.60 8.48 -20.44
N ARG A 357 22.25 9.01 -19.27
CA ARG A 357 21.64 8.22 -18.19
C ARG A 357 20.19 7.83 -18.50
N VAL A 358 19.43 8.72 -19.15
CA VAL A 358 18.07 8.41 -19.63
C VAL A 358 18.12 7.27 -20.66
N GLU A 359 19.02 7.36 -21.63
CA GLU A 359 19.19 6.34 -22.68
C GLU A 359 19.63 5.00 -22.10
N GLU A 360 20.61 5.00 -21.20
CA GLU A 360 21.08 3.79 -20.50
C GLU A 360 19.94 3.13 -19.71
N ASN A 361 19.21 3.92 -18.91
CA ASN A 361 18.10 3.41 -18.11
C ASN A 361 16.99 2.83 -18.99
N ALA A 362 16.58 3.54 -20.05
CA ALA A 362 15.57 3.07 -20.97
C ALA A 362 15.97 1.76 -21.67
N TYR A 363 17.21 1.66 -22.15
CA TYR A 363 17.75 0.44 -22.75
C TYR A 363 17.70 -0.74 -21.77
N ARG A 364 18.16 -0.53 -20.54
CA ARG A 364 18.19 -1.56 -19.50
C ARG A 364 16.78 -2.04 -19.14
N LEU A 365 15.85 -1.13 -18.86
CA LEU A 365 14.47 -1.46 -18.51
C LEU A 365 13.76 -2.18 -19.67
N GLN A 366 14.02 -1.76 -20.91
CA GLN A 366 13.49 -2.44 -22.09
C GLN A 366 14.02 -3.87 -22.19
N ALA A 367 15.33 -4.09 -22.12
CA ALA A 367 15.95 -5.42 -22.18
C ALA A 367 15.44 -6.34 -21.06
N MET A 368 15.37 -5.84 -19.84
CA MET A 368 14.83 -6.58 -18.68
C MET A 368 13.34 -6.91 -18.86
N SER A 369 12.55 -6.03 -19.47
CA SER A 369 11.11 -6.27 -19.72
C SER A 369 10.91 -7.32 -20.81
N PHE A 370 11.70 -7.26 -21.90
CA PHE A 370 11.71 -8.31 -22.92
C PHE A 370 12.10 -9.66 -22.34
N ALA A 371 13.13 -9.71 -21.49
CA ALA A 371 13.51 -10.94 -20.81
C ALA A 371 12.41 -11.48 -19.90
N ASN A 372 11.66 -10.59 -19.23
CA ASN A 372 10.53 -10.97 -18.40
C ASN A 372 9.40 -11.59 -19.23
N ALA A 373 9.11 -11.02 -20.40
CA ALA A 373 8.13 -11.56 -21.36
C ALA A 373 8.61 -12.90 -21.95
N ALA A 374 9.88 -12.98 -22.36
CA ALA A 374 10.48 -14.17 -22.98
C ALA A 374 10.49 -15.39 -22.04
N ARG A 375 10.66 -15.19 -20.72
CA ARG A 375 10.57 -16.29 -19.74
C ARG A 375 9.13 -16.73 -19.45
N GLY A 376 8.12 -16.12 -20.08
CA GLY A 376 6.72 -16.47 -19.89
C GLY A 376 6.21 -16.15 -18.49
N SER A 377 6.62 -15.03 -17.90
CA SER A 377 6.18 -14.57 -16.56
C SER A 377 4.72 -14.11 -16.52
N LEU A 378 3.82 -14.84 -17.18
CA LEU A 378 2.40 -14.53 -17.19
C LEU A 378 1.82 -14.78 -15.80
N ILE A 379 1.13 -13.78 -15.26
CA ILE A 379 0.39 -13.92 -14.01
C ILE A 379 -1.05 -14.20 -14.41
N GLN A 380 -1.57 -15.35 -13.97
CA GLN A 380 -2.99 -15.66 -14.06
C GLN A 380 -3.58 -15.52 -12.66
N ARG A 381 -4.71 -14.80 -12.56
CA ARG A 381 -5.40 -14.60 -11.29
C ARG A 381 -6.77 -15.24 -11.35
N PHE A 382 -7.05 -16.06 -10.35
CA PHE A 382 -8.36 -16.62 -10.11
C PHE A 382 -8.90 -15.96 -8.84
N LYS A 383 -9.87 -15.06 -9.00
CA LYS A 383 -10.44 -14.30 -7.89
C LYS A 383 -11.80 -14.89 -7.52
N THR A 384 -11.92 -15.37 -6.29
CA THR A 384 -13.23 -15.68 -5.70
C THR A 384 -13.68 -14.45 -4.92
N THR A 385 -14.61 -13.68 -5.48
CA THR A 385 -15.13 -12.47 -4.82
C THR A 385 -16.57 -12.69 -4.42
N ALA A 386 -16.90 -12.41 -3.16
CA ALA A 386 -18.28 -12.24 -2.76
C ALA A 386 -18.84 -11.01 -3.48
N GLN A 387 -19.78 -11.20 -4.41
CA GLN A 387 -20.36 -10.09 -5.16
C GLN A 387 -21.29 -9.29 -4.24
N GLN A 388 -20.93 -8.04 -4.00
CA GLN A 388 -21.67 -7.15 -3.11
C GLN A 388 -22.45 -6.11 -3.92
N PRO A 389 -23.79 -6.05 -3.81
CA PRO A 389 -24.62 -5.37 -4.78
C PRO A 389 -24.36 -3.87 -4.82
N ALA A 390 -24.20 -3.34 -6.03
CA ALA A 390 -24.10 -1.92 -6.33
C ALA A 390 -25.10 -1.53 -7.43
N LEU A 391 -25.78 -0.40 -7.24
CA LEU A 391 -26.86 0.09 -8.08
C LEU A 391 -26.67 1.59 -8.28
N THR A 392 -26.68 2.07 -9.52
CA THR A 392 -26.82 3.51 -9.79
C THR A 392 -28.30 3.86 -9.73
N VAL A 393 -28.69 4.64 -8.73
CA VAL A 393 -30.08 5.01 -8.49
C VAL A 393 -30.28 6.52 -8.57
N ARG A 394 -31.47 6.95 -8.94
CA ARG A 394 -31.88 8.37 -8.89
C ARG A 394 -33.22 8.47 -8.19
N ARG A 395 -33.28 9.32 -7.17
CA ARG A 395 -34.53 9.65 -6.50
C ARG A 395 -35.30 10.65 -7.35
N ASP A 396 -36.58 10.39 -7.58
CA ASP A 396 -37.50 11.28 -8.28
C ASP A 396 -38.72 11.49 -7.36
N GLY A 397 -38.61 12.44 -6.42
CA GLY A 397 -39.63 12.63 -5.37
C GLY A 397 -39.64 11.47 -4.36
N ASP A 398 -40.76 10.76 -4.26
CA ASP A 398 -40.92 9.55 -3.43
C ASP A 398 -40.57 8.25 -4.18
N ASP A 399 -40.26 8.36 -5.47
CA ASP A 399 -39.88 7.23 -6.32
C ASP A 399 -38.36 7.07 -6.44
N LEU A 400 -37.93 5.87 -6.82
CA LEU A 400 -36.53 5.53 -7.02
C LEU A 400 -36.35 4.80 -8.36
N ALA A 401 -35.73 5.49 -9.31
CA ALA A 401 -35.34 4.90 -10.57
C ALA A 401 -33.98 4.21 -10.43
N VAL A 402 -33.86 2.96 -10.89
CA VAL A 402 -32.58 2.30 -11.08
C VAL A 402 -32.10 2.58 -12.50
N ILE A 403 -30.97 3.26 -12.61
CA ILE A 403 -30.36 3.70 -13.88
C ILE A 403 -29.39 2.64 -14.39
N ALA A 404 -28.59 2.08 -13.49
CA ALA A 404 -27.65 1.00 -13.80
C ALA A 404 -27.54 0.07 -12.59
N HIS A 405 -27.08 -1.15 -12.84
CA HIS A 405 -26.89 -2.15 -11.81
C HIS A 405 -25.65 -2.99 -12.13
N SER A 406 -25.09 -3.65 -11.13
CA SER A 406 -24.01 -4.60 -11.34
C SER A 406 -24.40 -5.70 -12.33
N PRO A 407 -23.47 -6.23 -13.15
CA PRO A 407 -23.78 -7.16 -14.24
C PRO A 407 -24.34 -8.52 -13.76
N TYR A 408 -24.16 -8.84 -12.47
CA TYR A 408 -24.68 -10.05 -11.85
C TYR A 408 -26.09 -9.92 -11.27
N ILE A 409 -26.72 -8.73 -11.35
CA ILE A 409 -28.10 -8.52 -10.94
C ILE A 409 -29.03 -8.80 -12.12
N ASP A 410 -30.07 -9.62 -11.91
CA ASP A 410 -31.10 -9.86 -12.92
C ASP A 410 -32.05 -8.66 -12.99
N ALA A 411 -31.82 -7.82 -14.00
CA ALA A 411 -32.60 -6.61 -14.27
C ALA A 411 -34.11 -6.86 -14.30
N SER A 412 -34.55 -8.03 -14.79
CA SER A 412 -35.98 -8.36 -14.93
C SER A 412 -36.68 -8.57 -13.59
N THR A 413 -35.91 -8.83 -12.53
CA THR A 413 -36.42 -9.08 -11.17
C THR A 413 -36.38 -7.83 -10.29
N LEU A 414 -35.80 -6.74 -10.80
CA LEU A 414 -35.62 -5.52 -10.03
C LEU A 414 -36.95 -4.82 -9.82
N THR A 415 -37.33 -4.64 -8.55
CA THR A 415 -38.56 -3.96 -8.16
C THR A 415 -38.30 -3.00 -7.00
N TYR A 416 -38.94 -1.83 -7.03
CA TYR A 416 -38.92 -0.88 -5.93
C TYR A 416 -40.31 -0.74 -5.31
N ASN A 417 -40.41 -0.97 -4.00
CA ASN A 417 -41.61 -0.72 -3.22
C ASN A 417 -41.48 0.62 -2.52
N LYS A 418 -42.16 1.65 -3.04
CA LYS A 418 -42.15 3.01 -2.48
C LYS A 418 -42.67 3.10 -1.03
N THR A 419 -43.66 2.30 -0.66
CA THR A 419 -44.28 2.34 0.67
C THR A 419 -43.33 1.83 1.73
N LEU A 420 -42.61 0.75 1.44
CA LEU A 420 -41.65 0.14 2.36
C LEU A 420 -40.22 0.64 2.16
N ARG A 421 -39.98 1.43 1.10
CA ARG A 421 -38.65 1.83 0.60
C ARG A 421 -37.69 0.65 0.49
N GLN A 422 -38.14 -0.36 -0.23
CA GLN A 422 -37.41 -1.61 -0.44
C GLN A 422 -37.10 -1.80 -1.91
N LEU A 423 -35.83 -2.08 -2.21
CA LEU A 423 -35.38 -2.51 -3.52
C LEU A 423 -35.16 -4.02 -3.48
N LYS A 424 -35.84 -4.77 -4.34
CA LYS A 424 -35.74 -6.23 -4.42
C LYS A 424 -35.22 -6.65 -5.78
N PHE A 425 -34.33 -7.63 -5.81
CA PHE A 425 -33.76 -8.20 -7.04
C PHE A 425 -33.23 -9.60 -6.76
N ARG A 426 -32.90 -10.34 -7.81
CA ARG A 426 -32.18 -11.62 -7.74
C ARG A 426 -30.85 -11.47 -8.46
N TYR A 427 -29.91 -12.36 -8.14
CA TYR A 427 -28.72 -12.50 -8.94
C TYR A 427 -28.99 -13.41 -10.15
N VAL A 428 -28.30 -13.18 -11.26
CA VAL A 428 -28.33 -14.07 -12.43
C VAL A 428 -27.60 -15.39 -12.10
N PRO A 429 -27.98 -16.54 -12.68
CA PRO A 429 -27.15 -17.74 -12.58
C PRO A 429 -25.71 -17.46 -13.06
N PRO A 430 -24.69 -18.06 -12.44
CA PRO A 430 -24.76 -19.17 -11.49
C PRO A 430 -24.79 -18.72 -10.01
N TYR A 431 -25.05 -17.43 -9.76
CA TYR A 431 -25.19 -16.89 -8.42
C TYR A 431 -26.56 -17.28 -7.82
N ASP A 432 -26.75 -16.95 -6.54
CA ASP A 432 -27.94 -17.34 -5.81
C ASP A 432 -29.19 -16.62 -6.31
N ALA A 433 -30.16 -17.41 -6.77
CA ALA A 433 -31.44 -16.90 -7.26
C ALA A 433 -32.41 -16.45 -6.14
N THR A 434 -32.03 -16.57 -4.87
CA THR A 434 -32.82 -16.10 -3.73
C THR A 434 -32.99 -14.58 -3.82
N PRO A 435 -34.23 -14.06 -3.67
CA PRO A 435 -34.47 -12.63 -3.67
C PRO A 435 -33.63 -11.90 -2.60
N TYR A 436 -32.80 -10.96 -3.05
CA TYR A 436 -32.14 -9.99 -2.21
C TYR A 436 -33.08 -8.81 -1.94
N THR A 437 -33.13 -8.31 -0.70
CA THR A 437 -33.89 -7.12 -0.33
C THR A 437 -32.97 -6.09 0.30
N MET A 438 -32.90 -4.91 -0.32
CA MET A 438 -32.18 -3.74 0.17
C MET A 438 -33.18 -2.76 0.77
N PHE A 439 -33.07 -2.52 2.07
CA PHE A 439 -33.90 -1.57 2.79
C PHE A 439 -33.26 -0.17 2.75
N LEU A 440 -34.07 0.85 2.43
CA LEU A 440 -33.64 2.25 2.40
C LEU A 440 -34.31 3.02 3.54
N PRO A 441 -33.79 2.90 4.79
CA PRO A 441 -34.35 3.62 5.92
C PRO A 441 -34.28 5.14 5.69
N ASP A 442 -35.06 5.92 6.44
CA ASP A 442 -35.16 7.39 6.30
C ASP A 442 -33.81 8.11 6.24
N VAL A 443 -32.81 7.61 6.95
CA VAL A 443 -31.45 8.15 6.95
C VAL A 443 -30.73 7.91 5.61
N VAL A 444 -30.88 6.75 4.98
CA VAL A 444 -30.35 6.47 3.62
C VAL A 444 -31.15 7.28 2.60
N TRP A 445 -32.48 7.21 2.66
CA TRP A 445 -33.37 7.90 1.72
C TRP A 445 -33.10 9.40 1.62
N ARG A 446 -32.93 10.08 2.77
CA ARG A 446 -32.64 11.52 2.82
C ARG A 446 -31.26 11.89 2.25
N LYS A 447 -30.31 10.94 2.22
CA LYS A 447 -28.95 11.16 1.70
C LYS A 447 -28.84 10.92 0.20
N ILE A 448 -29.81 10.25 -0.41
CA ILE A 448 -29.96 10.18 -1.88
C ILE A 448 -30.47 11.55 -2.37
N PRO A 449 -29.70 12.29 -3.18
CA PRO A 449 -30.13 13.57 -3.72
C PRO A 449 -31.28 13.41 -4.73
N ASP A 450 -32.19 14.39 -4.76
CA ASP A 450 -33.28 14.41 -5.74
C ASP A 450 -32.73 14.69 -7.15
N LYS A 451 -33.23 13.95 -8.14
CA LYS A 451 -32.92 14.08 -9.58
C LYS A 451 -31.44 13.94 -9.95
N ARG A 452 -30.58 13.53 -9.02
CA ARG A 452 -29.16 13.26 -9.28
C ARG A 452 -28.87 11.76 -9.09
N PRO A 453 -28.30 11.08 -10.11
CA PRO A 453 -27.83 9.72 -9.96
C PRO A 453 -26.76 9.64 -8.86
N VAL A 454 -26.81 8.55 -8.09
CA VAL A 454 -25.79 8.18 -7.10
C VAL A 454 -25.56 6.68 -7.16
N GLU A 455 -24.36 6.25 -6.79
CA GLU A 455 -24.11 4.83 -6.54
C GLU A 455 -24.60 4.47 -5.14
N LEU A 456 -25.43 3.43 -5.06
CA LEU A 456 -25.95 2.83 -3.84
C LEU A 456 -25.40 1.42 -3.72
N ALA A 457 -24.64 1.14 -2.67
CA ALA A 457 -23.99 -0.16 -2.50
C ALA A 457 -24.17 -0.71 -1.09
N HIS A 458 -24.19 -2.03 -0.95
CA HIS A 458 -24.00 -2.69 0.35
C HIS A 458 -22.59 -3.22 0.46
N ARG A 459 -21.94 -2.99 1.60
CA ARG A 459 -20.61 -3.50 1.91
C ARG A 459 -20.61 -4.31 3.19
N VAL A 460 -19.84 -5.39 3.21
CA VAL A 460 -19.77 -6.31 4.35
C VAL A 460 -18.43 -6.16 5.04
N LEU A 461 -18.45 -6.09 6.37
CA LEU A 461 -17.28 -6.17 7.22
C LEU A 461 -17.39 -7.38 8.14
N THR A 462 -16.41 -8.26 8.11
CA THR A 462 -16.31 -9.44 8.97
C THR A 462 -15.35 -9.15 10.12
N ARG A 463 -15.82 -9.30 11.36
CA ARG A 463 -15.01 -9.12 12.57
C ARG A 463 -15.39 -10.13 13.64
N ALA A 464 -14.42 -10.89 14.12
CA ALA A 464 -14.60 -11.86 15.21
C ALA A 464 -15.80 -12.81 14.97
N GLY A 465 -15.94 -13.31 13.74
CA GLY A 465 -17.03 -14.22 13.34
C GLY A 465 -18.41 -13.57 13.20
N LYS A 466 -18.49 -12.23 13.18
CA LYS A 466 -19.72 -11.47 12.91
C LYS A 466 -19.57 -10.67 11.63
N GLN A 467 -20.65 -10.57 10.86
CA GLN A 467 -20.74 -9.70 9.68
C GLN A 467 -21.56 -8.46 10.01
N GLU A 468 -21.03 -7.30 9.65
CA GLU A 468 -21.67 -5.99 9.72
C GLU A 468 -21.88 -5.48 8.29
N VAL A 469 -23.10 -5.14 7.93
CA VAL A 469 -23.42 -4.62 6.59
C VAL A 469 -23.56 -3.12 6.67
N ALA A 470 -22.95 -2.39 5.75
CA ALA A 470 -23.11 -0.96 5.63
C ALA A 470 -23.71 -0.58 4.27
N THR A 471 -24.62 0.39 4.27
CA THR A 471 -25.11 1.02 3.04
C THR A 471 -24.26 2.23 2.71
N PHE A 472 -23.74 2.25 1.49
CA PHE A 472 -22.90 3.28 0.91
C PHE A 472 -23.69 4.10 -0.11
N ILE A 473 -23.46 5.42 -0.13
CA ILE A 473 -23.91 6.33 -1.18
C ILE A 473 -22.69 7.10 -1.70
N ASP A 474 -22.35 6.93 -2.98
CA ASP A 474 -21.14 7.48 -3.61
C ASP A 474 -19.89 7.23 -2.73
N ASP A 475 -19.62 5.96 -2.42
CA ASP A 475 -18.55 5.50 -1.53
C ASP A 475 -18.57 6.05 -0.10
N VAL A 476 -19.64 6.69 0.34
CA VAL A 476 -19.75 7.20 1.72
C VAL A 476 -20.71 6.31 2.52
N PRO A 477 -20.28 5.73 3.65
CA PRO A 477 -21.17 4.94 4.49
C PRO A 477 -22.23 5.84 5.15
N VAL A 478 -23.49 5.41 5.06
CA VAL A 478 -24.65 6.15 5.57
C VAL A 478 -25.32 5.45 6.76
N VAL A 479 -25.41 4.12 6.70
CA VAL A 479 -26.00 3.30 7.77
C VAL A 479 -25.20 2.02 7.94
N PHE A 480 -25.01 1.62 9.19
CA PHE A 480 -24.54 0.29 9.56
C PHE A 480 -25.74 -0.51 10.05
N HIS A 481 -26.04 -1.60 9.36
CA HIS A 481 -27.01 -2.60 9.75
C HIS A 481 -26.39 -3.51 10.82
N GLY A 482 -27.21 -4.08 11.71
CA GLY A 482 -26.74 -4.85 12.87
C GLY A 482 -25.78 -5.99 12.52
N SER A 483 -25.10 -6.52 13.54
CA SER A 483 -24.18 -7.64 13.36
C SER A 483 -24.91 -8.98 13.26
N PHE A 484 -24.71 -9.71 12.18
CA PHE A 484 -25.23 -11.06 11.98
C PHE A 484 -24.14 -12.10 12.25
N ALA A 485 -24.52 -13.26 12.81
CA ALA A 485 -23.60 -14.39 12.89
C ALA A 485 -23.31 -14.90 11.48
N VAL A 486 -22.03 -15.16 11.17
CA VAL A 486 -21.66 -15.73 9.89
C VAL A 486 -22.30 -17.12 9.77
N SER A 487 -23.22 -17.29 8.82
CA SER A 487 -23.72 -18.61 8.44
C SER A 487 -22.53 -19.43 7.92
N GLN A 488 -22.16 -20.49 8.63
CA GLN A 488 -21.00 -21.36 8.32
C GLN A 488 -21.10 -22.10 6.97
N SER A 489 -22.05 -21.79 6.08
CA SER A 489 -22.12 -22.40 4.75
C SER A 489 -21.07 -21.90 3.77
N LEU A 490 -20.10 -21.11 4.25
CA LEU A 490 -18.91 -20.75 3.50
C LEU A 490 -18.05 -21.99 3.29
N GLN A 491 -18.21 -22.62 2.12
CA GLN A 491 -17.23 -23.59 1.64
C GLN A 491 -15.89 -22.86 1.54
N ARG A 492 -14.93 -23.21 2.40
CA ARG A 492 -13.54 -22.76 2.28
C ARG A 492 -13.10 -22.99 0.83
N GLY A 493 -12.59 -21.93 0.21
CA GLY A 493 -11.91 -22.08 -1.07
C GLY A 493 -10.84 -23.16 -0.91
N ARG A 494 -10.79 -24.12 -1.84
CA ARG A 494 -9.68 -25.08 -1.86
C ARG A 494 -8.46 -24.27 -2.30
N SER A 495 -7.53 -24.02 -1.37
CA SER A 495 -6.23 -23.38 -1.66
C SER A 495 -5.61 -24.05 -2.88
N SER A 496 -5.35 -23.25 -3.92
CA SER A 496 -4.97 -23.77 -5.23
C SER A 496 -3.49 -24.05 -5.32
N CYS A 497 -2.66 -23.45 -4.48
CA CYS A 497 -1.23 -23.73 -4.43
C CYS A 497 -0.95 -25.06 -3.69
N ARG A 498 -1.45 -26.19 -4.20
CA ARG A 498 -0.99 -27.51 -3.78
C ARG A 498 0.32 -27.82 -4.51
N ILE A 499 1.42 -27.70 -3.78
CA ILE A 499 2.69 -28.34 -4.11
C ILE A 499 2.41 -29.85 -4.19
N GLY A 500 2.64 -30.46 -5.35
CA GLY A 500 2.57 -31.92 -5.48
C GLY A 500 3.58 -32.61 -4.55
N PRO A 501 3.44 -33.91 -4.25
CA PRO A 501 4.41 -34.65 -3.43
C PRO A 501 5.83 -34.69 -4.03
N ASP A 502 6.00 -34.21 -5.26
CA ASP A 502 7.24 -34.06 -6.04
C ASP A 502 7.84 -32.64 -6.02
N GLU A 503 7.27 -31.68 -5.28
CA GLU A 503 7.70 -30.27 -5.25
C GLU A 503 7.62 -29.52 -6.60
N ILE A 504 6.99 -30.10 -7.62
CA ILE A 504 6.86 -29.49 -8.95
C ILE A 504 5.54 -28.70 -9.04
N PRO A 505 5.57 -27.38 -9.31
CA PRO A 505 4.38 -26.59 -9.61
C PRO A 505 3.73 -27.08 -10.90
N ARG A 506 2.53 -27.66 -10.83
CA ARG A 506 1.80 -28.10 -12.04
C ARG A 506 1.16 -26.88 -12.70
N ARG A 507 1.59 -26.61 -13.94
CA ARG A 507 1.28 -25.46 -14.81
C ARG A 507 -0.18 -25.26 -15.23
N THR A 508 -1.16 -25.86 -14.59
CA THR A 508 -2.56 -25.61 -14.94
C THR A 508 -3.43 -26.05 -13.77
N MET A 509 -4.06 -25.08 -13.11
CA MET A 509 -4.99 -25.37 -12.03
C MET A 509 -6.31 -24.65 -12.28
N GLU A 510 -7.29 -25.44 -12.71
CA GLU A 510 -8.71 -25.09 -12.61
C GLU A 510 -9.18 -25.31 -11.16
N ALA A 511 -9.85 -24.31 -10.61
CA ALA A 511 -10.76 -24.50 -9.49
C ALA A 511 -11.93 -23.51 -9.61
N ILE A 512 -13.12 -24.04 -9.88
CA ILE A 512 -14.39 -23.32 -9.87
C ILE A 512 -15.09 -23.61 -8.55
N ILE A 513 -15.32 -22.59 -7.72
CA ILE A 513 -16.33 -22.61 -6.65
C ILE A 513 -16.95 -21.21 -6.53
N ILE A 514 -18.27 -21.14 -6.69
CA ILE A 514 -19.08 -19.93 -6.51
C ILE A 514 -19.52 -19.91 -5.04
N SER A 515 -19.06 -18.90 -4.29
CA SER A 515 -19.57 -18.62 -2.93
C SER A 515 -20.51 -17.43 -2.99
N THR A 516 -21.78 -17.66 -2.66
CA THR A 516 -22.77 -16.61 -2.42
C THR A 516 -22.89 -16.38 -0.93
N ASN A 517 -22.45 -15.20 -0.47
CA ASN A 517 -22.71 -14.79 0.91
C ASN A 517 -24.18 -14.35 1.04
N HIS A 518 -24.95 -15.12 1.81
CA HIS A 518 -26.29 -14.74 2.22
C HIS A 518 -26.24 -13.97 3.52
N ILE A 519 -26.62 -12.70 3.47
CA ILE A 519 -27.08 -11.97 4.64
C ILE A 519 -28.59 -12.11 4.67
N ARG A 520 -29.09 -13.01 5.51
CA ARG A 520 -30.50 -12.99 5.89
C ARG A 520 -30.65 -11.91 6.98
N PRO A 521 -31.47 -10.86 6.75
CA PRO A 521 -31.73 -9.85 7.77
C PRO A 521 -32.44 -10.43 8.99
#